data_AF-A0A660MMD6-F1
#
_entry.id   AF-A0A660MMD6-F1
#
_cell.length_a   1.000
_cell.length_b   1.000
_cell.length_c   1.000
_cell.angle_alpha   90.00
_cell.angle_beta   90.00
_cell.angle_gamma   90.00
#
_symmetry.space_group_name_H-M   'P 1'
#
loop_
_entity.id
_entity.type
_entity.pdbx_description
1 polymer ?
#
loop_
_entity_poly.entity_id
_entity_poly.type
_entity_poly.pdbx_seq_one_letter_code
_entity_poly.pdbx_strand_id
1 'polypeptide(L)' 'MLTLLITGASSGLGAALARHAATRGHHLHLVARRPDALAQTAAA' A
#
# COMPACT_ATOMS: atom_id res chain seq x y z
N MET A 1 -9.99 7.94 -10.89
CA MET A 1 -8.72 8.01 -10.13
C MET A 1 -9.08 8.37 -8.70
N LEU A 2 -8.64 7.60 -7.71
CA LEU A 2 -8.99 7.81 -6.30
C LEU A 2 -7.72 7.99 -5.46
N THR A 3 -7.88 8.63 -4.30
CA THR A 3 -6.87 8.66 -3.24
C THR A 3 -7.29 7.71 -2.13
N LEU A 4 -6.46 6.71 -1.80
CA LEU A 4 -6.75 5.71 -0.77
C LEU A 4 -5.75 5.80 0.37
N LEU A 5 -6.25 5.78 1.60
CA LEU A 5 -5.46 5.57 2.81
C LEU A 5 -5.57 4.09 3.23
N ILE A 6 -4.45 3.37 3.21
CA ILE A 6 -4.40 1.95 3.58
C ILE A 6 -3.56 1.79 4.84
N THR A 7 -4.21 1.38 5.94
CA THR A 7 -3.53 0.98 7.17
C THR A 7 -3.19 -0.50 7.14
N GLY A 8 -2.13 -0.90 7.84
CA GLY A 8 -1.66 -2.29 7.78
C GLY A 8 -1.04 -2.69 6.43
N ALA A 9 -0.60 -1.72 5.63
CA ALA A 9 -0.12 -1.93 4.25
C ALA A 9 1.21 -2.70 4.13
N SER A 10 1.85 -3.09 5.24
CA SER A 10 3.15 -3.78 5.23
C SER A 10 3.09 -5.30 4.99
N SER A 11 1.92 -5.93 4.99
CA SER A 11 1.79 -7.39 4.75
C SER A 11 0.37 -7.82 4.45
N GLY A 12 0.21 -9.10 4.06
CA GLY A 12 -1.08 -9.76 3.92
C GLY A 12 -2.02 -9.01 2.96
N LEU A 13 -3.29 -8.90 3.34
CA LEU A 13 -4.32 -8.24 2.54
C LEU A 13 -4.05 -6.76 2.31
N GLY A 14 -3.54 -6.03 3.31
CA GLY A 14 -3.22 -4.60 3.15
C GLY A 14 -2.17 -4.36 2.06
N ALA A 15 -1.13 -5.18 2.02
CA ALA A 15 -0.10 -5.09 0.97
C ALA A 15 -0.62 -5.55 -0.40
N ALA A 16 -1.45 -6.60 -0.44
CA ALA A 16 -2.05 -7.07 -1.69
C ALA A 16 -3.02 -6.02 -2.28
N LEU A 17 -3.83 -5.39 -1.43
CA LEU A 17 -4.73 -4.31 -1.81
C LEU A 17 -3.96 -3.09 -2.33
N ALA A 18 -2.88 -2.69 -1.64
CA ALA A 18 -2.04 -1.58 -2.08
C ALA A 18 -1.48 -1.83 -3.49
N ARG A 19 -0.89 -3.01 -3.72
CA ARG A 19 -0.40 -3.39 -5.06
C ARG A 19 -1.51 -3.37 -6.11
N HIS A 20 -2.66 -3.97 -5.82
CA HIS A 20 -3.77 -3.98 -6.77
C HIS A 20 -4.31 -2.56 -7.07
N ALA A 21 -4.42 -1.71 -6.05
CA ALA A 21 -4.88 -0.33 -6.23
C ALA A 21 -3.87 0.52 -7.01
N ALA A 22 -2.56 0.29 -6.81
CA ALA A 22 -1.49 0.95 -7.56
C ALA A 22 -1.54 0.58 -9.04
N THR A 23 -1.72 -0.71 -9.39
CA THR A 23 -1.84 -1.14 -10.80
C THR A 23 -3.08 -0.56 -11.50
N ARG A 24 -4.09 -0.15 -10.74
CA ARG A 24 -5.29 0.54 -11.24
C ARG A 24 -5.12 2.06 -11.36
N GLY A 25 -3.93 2.60 -11.07
CA GLY A 25 -3.59 4.01 -11.18
C GLY A 25 -4.18 4.89 -10.07
N HIS A 26 -4.43 4.33 -8.88
CA HIS A 26 -4.87 5.11 -7.73
C HIS A 26 -3.67 5.73 -6.98
N HIS A 27 -3.90 6.87 -6.33
CA HIS A 27 -2.90 7.49 -5.46
C HIS A 27 -3.04 6.92 -4.03
N LEU A 28 -1.94 6.47 -3.44
CA LEU A 28 -1.98 5.70 -2.19
C LEU A 28 -1.19 6.39 -1.08
N HIS A 29 -1.81 6.51 0.09
CA HIS A 29 -1.13 6.76 1.37
C HIS A 29 -1.07 5.45 2.15
N LEU A 30 0.14 4.93 2.37
CA LEU A 30 0.35 3.65 3.04
C LEU A 30 0.84 3.88 4.48
N VAL A 31 0.22 3.18 5.43
CA VAL A 31 0.56 3.30 6.86
C VAL A 31 0.76 1.92 7.48
N ALA A 32 1.89 1.71 8.13
CA ALA A 32 2.16 0.51 8.93
C ALA A 32 3.28 0.77 9.95
N ARG A 33 3.41 -0.14 10.94
CA ARG A 33 4.41 -0.03 12.02
C ARG A 33 5.83 -0.48 11.64
N ARG A 34 5.97 -1.23 10.54
CA ARG A 34 7.26 -1.79 10.08
C ARG A 34 7.73 -1.02 8.84
N PRO A 35 8.66 -0.07 8.97
CA PRO A 35 9.02 0.84 7.88
C PRO A 35 9.64 0.10 6.68
N ASP A 36 10.53 -0.86 6.91
CA ASP A 36 11.20 -1.59 5.81
C ASP A 36 10.19 -2.39 4.95
N ALA A 37 9.28 -3.10 5.61
CA ALA A 37 8.22 -3.84 4.93
C ALA A 37 7.21 -2.90 4.24
N LEU A 38 6.97 -1.71 4.79
CA LEU A 38 6.11 -0.70 4.16
C LEU A 38 6.76 -0.12 2.90
N ALA A 39 8.07 0.13 2.94
CA ALA A 39 8.84 0.62 1.79
C ALA A 39 8.83 -0.40 0.64
N GLN A 40 8.93 -1.69 0.94
CA GLN A 40 8.77 -2.76 -0.07
C GLN A 40 7.39 -2.72 -0.74
N THR A 41 6.31 -2.48 0.01
CA THR A 41 4.98 -2.32 -0.59
C THR A 41 4.88 -1.05 -1.43
N ALA A 42 5.51 0.06 -1.01
CA ALA A 42 5.45 1.34 -1.72
C ALA A 42 6.27 1.39 -3.02
N ALA A 43 7.29 0.53 -3.14
CA ALA A 43 8.15 0.43 -4.31
C ALA A 43 7.58 -0.47 -5.43
N ALA A 44 6.42 -1.12 -5.19
CA ALA A 44 5.75 -2.03 -6.11
C ALA A 44 4.63 -1.34 -6.91
#